data_AF-A0A1G8QPE1-F1
#
_entry.id   AF-A0A1G8QPE1-F1
#
_cell.length_a   1.000
_cell.length_b   1.000
_cell.length_c   1.000
_cell.angle_alpha   90.00
_cell.angle_beta   90.00
_cell.angle_gamma   90.00
#
_symmetry.space_group_name_H-M   'P 1'
#
loop_
_entity.id
_entity.type
_entity.pdbx_description
1 polymer ?
#
loop_
_entity_poly.entity_id
_entity_poly.type
_entity_poly.pdbx_seq_one_letter_code
_entity_poly.pdbx_strand_id
1 'polypeptide(L)'
;MGPVHAFTLRGRWQYLEHDWIASAGDYAFEPPGETHTLVVHDDVSEMATLFHVTGGYTYVDPHGVALGYEDVFTKLEAVSKHYQAVGLGADYVRRIVR
;
A
#
# COMPACT_ATOMS: atom_id res chain seq x y z
N MET A 1 -1.59 2.29 13.52
CA MET A 1 -1.33 1.15 12.62
C MET A 1 -2.32 0.04 12.98
N GLY A 2 -3.16 -0.38 12.06
CA GLY A 2 -3.94 -1.62 12.19
C GLY A 2 -3.31 -2.73 11.35
N PRO A 3 -3.95 -3.92 11.28
CA PRO A 3 -3.43 -5.03 10.50
C PRO A 3 -3.46 -4.73 8.99
N VAL A 4 -2.51 -5.33 8.28
CA VAL A 4 -2.49 -5.36 6.81
C VAL A 4 -2.53 -6.81 6.33
N HIS A 5 -3.39 -7.06 5.34
CA HIS A 5 -3.45 -8.32 4.62
C HIS A 5 -3.07 -8.08 3.18
N ALA A 6 -2.15 -8.87 2.65
CA ALA A 6 -1.67 -8.76 1.29
C ALA A 6 -1.88 -10.08 0.54
N PHE A 7 -2.44 -10.00 -0.66
CA PHE A 7 -2.55 -11.12 -1.58
C PHE A 7 -1.91 -10.76 -2.92
N THR A 8 -0.80 -11.42 -3.24
CA THR A 8 0.03 -11.06 -4.39
C THR A 8 -0.58 -11.63 -5.67
N LEU A 9 -0.87 -10.76 -6.63
CA LEU A 9 -1.49 -11.13 -7.91
C LEU A 9 -0.45 -11.34 -9.01
N ARG A 10 0.58 -10.49 -9.07
CA ARG A 10 1.66 -10.54 -10.07
C ARG A 10 2.97 -9.98 -9.49
N GLY A 11 4.08 -10.42 -10.07
CA GLY A 11 5.43 -9.97 -9.70
C GLY A 11 5.97 -10.63 -8.44
N ARG A 12 7.02 -10.02 -7.89
CA ARG A 12 7.61 -10.36 -6.60
C ARG A 12 7.98 -9.11 -5.81
N TRP A 13 7.74 -9.14 -4.52
CA TRP A 13 8.08 -8.07 -3.59
C TRP A 13 8.44 -8.64 -2.21
N GLN A 14 9.10 -7.84 -1.39
CA GLN A 14 9.44 -8.19 -0.02
C GLN A 14 9.46 -6.95 0.86
N TYR A 15 9.46 -7.17 2.18
CA TYR A 15 9.91 -6.18 3.14
C TYR A 15 11.36 -6.46 3.51
N LEU A 16 12.22 -5.43 3.55
CA LEU A 16 13.64 -5.61 3.86
C LEU A 16 13.91 -6.15 5.28
N GLU A 17 12.92 -6.04 6.15
CA GLU A 17 12.94 -6.45 7.55
C GLU A 17 12.53 -7.93 7.75
N HIS A 18 12.23 -8.64 6.66
CA HIS A 18 11.85 -10.04 6.69
C HIS A 18 12.59 -10.88 5.65
N ASP A 19 12.77 -12.18 5.94
CA ASP A 19 13.50 -13.12 5.08
C ASP A 19 12.64 -13.75 3.97
N TRP A 20 11.37 -13.35 3.84
CA TRP A 20 10.44 -13.92 2.87
C TRP A 20 10.25 -13.02 1.66
N ILE A 21 9.94 -13.65 0.52
CA ILE A 21 9.59 -12.97 -0.73
C ILE A 21 8.17 -13.41 -1.10
N ALA A 22 7.27 -12.46 -1.31
CA ALA A 22 5.92 -12.72 -1.77
C ALA A 22 5.86 -12.70 -3.30
N SER A 23 5.33 -13.79 -3.88
CA SER A 23 5.13 -14.02 -5.31
C SER A 23 3.65 -14.24 -5.63
N ALA A 24 3.29 -14.24 -6.90
CA ALA A 24 1.90 -14.45 -7.32
C ALA A 24 1.27 -15.72 -6.67
N GLY A 25 0.16 -15.54 -5.98
CA GLY A 25 -0.54 -16.58 -5.21
C GLY A 25 -0.25 -16.56 -3.71
N ASP A 26 0.79 -15.85 -3.27
CA ASP A 26 1.17 -15.78 -1.86
C ASP A 26 0.30 -14.79 -1.07
N TYR A 27 0.10 -15.14 0.20
CA TYR A 27 -0.55 -14.30 1.21
C TYR A 27 0.49 -13.87 2.26
N ALA A 28 0.48 -12.58 2.60
CA ALA A 28 1.23 -12.04 3.72
C ALA A 28 0.29 -11.34 4.73
N PHE A 29 0.64 -11.46 6.00
CA PHE A 29 -0.06 -10.80 7.10
C PHE A 29 0.93 -9.98 7.90
N GLU A 30 0.59 -8.72 8.12
CA GLU A 30 1.41 -7.80 8.92
C GLU A 30 0.66 -7.46 10.21
N PRO A 31 1.23 -7.79 11.37
CA PRO A 31 0.65 -7.40 12.64
C PRO A 31 0.72 -5.88 12.84
N PRO A 32 -0.19 -5.30 13.62
CA PRO A 32 -0.16 -3.88 13.94
C PRO A 32 1.17 -3.47 14.61
N GLY A 33 1.73 -2.34 14.17
CA GLY A 33 2.86 -1.70 14.87
C GLY A 33 4.24 -2.05 14.32
N GLU A 34 4.33 -2.85 13.27
CA GLU A 34 5.59 -3.05 12.55
C GLU A 34 5.91 -1.89 11.62
N THR A 35 7.21 -1.60 11.48
CA THR A 35 7.76 -0.68 10.49
C THR A 35 8.49 -1.52 9.46
N HIS A 36 8.22 -1.28 8.18
CA HIS A 36 8.79 -2.07 7.10
C HIS A 36 9.06 -1.21 5.85
N THR A 37 9.92 -1.73 4.98
CA THR A 37 10.31 -1.11 3.72
C THR A 37 9.92 -2.01 2.55
N LEU A 38 8.84 -1.67 1.85
CA LEU A 38 8.39 -2.44 0.68
C LEU A 38 9.34 -2.22 -0.50
N VAL A 39 9.85 -3.32 -1.05
CA VAL A 39 10.65 -3.30 -2.29
C VAL A 39 10.10 -4.28 -3.31
N VAL A 40 10.11 -3.86 -4.58
CA VAL A 40 9.79 -4.70 -5.73
C VAL A 40 11.11 -5.17 -6.34
N HIS A 41 11.20 -6.45 -6.71
CA HIS A 41 12.42 -6.97 -7.32
C HIS A 41 12.60 -6.46 -8.77
N ASP A 42 13.84 -6.19 -9.17
CA ASP A 42 14.16 -5.65 -10.51
C ASP A 42 13.93 -6.65 -11.66
N ASP A 43 13.83 -7.95 -11.37
CA ASP A 43 13.65 -9.01 -12.36
C ASP A 43 12.19 -9.23 -12.79
N VAL A 44 11.25 -8.45 -12.26
CA VAL A 44 9.83 -8.50 -12.65
C VAL A 44 9.40 -7.25 -13.41
N SER A 45 8.53 -7.42 -14.41
CA SER A 45 8.02 -6.30 -15.22
C SER A 45 7.01 -5.42 -14.47
N GLU A 46 6.25 -6.00 -13.55
CA GLU A 46 5.27 -5.31 -12.70
C GLU A 46 5.06 -6.08 -11.40
N MET A 47 4.60 -5.36 -10.37
CA MET A 47 4.03 -5.94 -9.16
C MET A 47 2.59 -5.46 -9.00
N ALA A 48 1.69 -6.39 -8.69
CA ALA A 48 0.32 -6.09 -8.34
C ALA A 48 -0.10 -6.94 -7.14
N THR A 49 -0.53 -6.28 -6.07
CA THR A 49 -0.94 -6.91 -4.81
C THR A 49 -2.24 -6.30 -4.32
N LEU A 50 -3.18 -7.14 -3.91
CA LEU A 50 -4.39 -6.70 -3.22
C LEU A 50 -4.06 -6.51 -1.74
N PHE A 51 -4.08 -5.26 -1.29
CA PHE A 51 -3.93 -4.92 0.11
C PHE A 51 -5.28 -4.59 0.75
N HIS A 52 -5.58 -5.22 1.89
CA HIS A 52 -6.61 -4.77 2.82
C HIS A 52 -5.91 -4.14 4.03
N VAL A 53 -5.94 -2.81 4.07
CA VAL A 53 -5.23 -2.00 5.07
C VAL A 53 -6.25 -1.46 6.08
N THR A 54 -6.03 -1.75 7.35
CA THR A 54 -6.85 -1.19 8.44
C THR A 54 -6.10 -0.04 9.12
N GLY A 55 -6.68 1.16 9.10
CA GLY A 55 -6.08 2.36 9.67
C GLY A 55 -5.13 3.08 8.72
N GLY A 56 -4.56 4.19 9.19
CA GLY A 56 -3.51 4.92 8.48
C GLY A 56 -2.11 4.41 8.79
N TYR A 57 -1.14 4.83 7.97
CA TYR A 57 0.28 4.58 8.18
C TYR A 57 1.13 5.86 8.17
N THR A 58 2.28 5.80 8.83
CA THR A 58 3.21 6.93 9.02
C THR A 58 4.48 6.63 8.26
N TYR A 59 4.89 7.55 7.39
CA TYR A 59 6.20 7.49 6.77
C TYR A 59 7.24 7.93 7.79
N VAL A 60 8.30 7.16 7.92
CA VAL A 60 9.41 7.44 8.83
C VAL A 60 10.73 7.46 8.07
N ASP A 61 11.70 8.22 8.60
CA ASP A 61 13.09 8.14 8.15
C ASP A 61 13.80 6.90 8.76
N PRO A 62 15.07 6.62 8.39
CA PRO A 62 15.82 5.50 8.97
C PRO A 62 16.05 5.57 10.49
N HIS A 63 15.76 6.69 11.14
CA HIS A 63 15.87 6.87 12.59
C HIS A 63 14.49 6.81 13.28
N GLY A 64 13.42 6.49 12.55
CA GLY A 64 12.06 6.41 13.08
C GLY A 64 11.38 7.78 13.26
N VAL A 65 11.96 8.85 12.73
CA VAL A 65 11.37 10.19 12.79
C VAL A 65 10.24 10.26 11.76
N ALA A 66 9.05 10.69 12.20
CA ALA A 66 7.89 10.82 11.31
C ALA A 66 8.12 11.93 10.26
N LEU A 67 7.99 11.55 8.99
CA LEU A 67 8.09 12.42 7.82
C LEU A 67 6.71 12.82 7.27
N GLY A 68 5.69 12.01 7.54
CA GLY A 68 4.34 12.23 7.06
C GLY A 68 3.42 11.07 7.40
N TYR A 69 2.16 11.16 7.00
CA TYR A 69 1.18 10.10 7.22
C TYR A 69 0.25 9.97 6.02
N GLU A 70 -0.36 8.80 5.90
CA GLU A 70 -1.52 8.54 5.05
C GLU A 70 -2.63 7.91 5.85
N ASP A 71 -3.86 8.38 5.62
CA ASP A 71 -5.07 7.79 6.14
C ASP A 71 -6.12 7.67 5.01
N VAL A 72 -7.34 7.29 5.37
CA VAL A 72 -8.43 7.14 4.37
C VAL A 72 -8.76 8.46 3.68
N PHE A 73 -8.64 9.60 4.37
CA PHE A 73 -9.00 10.91 3.82
C PHE A 73 -7.93 11.40 2.85
N THR A 74 -6.64 11.29 3.20
CA THR A 74 -5.56 11.67 2.28
C THR A 74 -5.56 10.80 1.02
N LYS A 75 -5.89 9.50 1.16
CA LYS A 75 -6.07 8.59 0.01
C LYS A 75 -7.26 8.97 -0.86
N LEU A 76 -8.41 9.27 -0.27
CA LEU A 76 -9.59 9.71 -1.02
C LEU A 76 -9.33 11.01 -1.78
N GLU A 77 -8.61 11.95 -1.16
CA GLU A 77 -8.20 13.19 -1.82
C GLU A 77 -7.28 12.93 -3.02
N ALA A 78 -6.26 12.08 -2.84
CA ALA A 78 -5.32 11.71 -3.92
C ALA A 78 -6.04 11.04 -5.10
N VAL A 79 -6.92 10.07 -4.83
CA VAL A 79 -7.70 9.37 -5.88
C VAL A 79 -8.68 10.32 -6.57
N SER A 80 -9.35 11.20 -5.81
CA SER A 80 -10.25 12.22 -6.38
C SER A 80 -9.52 13.15 -7.35
N LYS A 81 -8.34 13.67 -6.95
CA LYS A 81 -7.48 14.50 -7.83
C LYS A 81 -7.04 13.73 -9.07
N HIS A 82 -6.63 12.47 -8.91
CA HIS A 82 -6.22 11.63 -10.03
C HIS A 82 -7.37 11.42 -11.03
N TYR A 83 -8.56 11.03 -10.55
CA TYR A 83 -9.74 10.82 -11.39
C TYR A 83 -10.19 12.08 -12.12
N GLN A 84 -10.10 13.25 -11.48
CA GLN A 84 -10.32 14.52 -12.17
C GLN A 84 -9.32 14.74 -13.31
N ALA A 85 -8.02 14.47 -13.08
CA ALA A 85 -6.96 14.69 -14.06
C ALA A 85 -7.06 13.76 -15.28
N VAL A 86 -7.53 12.52 -15.11
CA VAL A 86 -7.68 11.55 -16.20
C VAL A 86 -9.07 11.58 -16.86
N GLY A 87 -9.92 12.54 -16.51
CA GLY A 87 -11.23 12.76 -17.15
C GLY A 87 -12.38 11.89 -16.63
N LEU A 88 -12.18 11.15 -15.53
CA LEU A 88 -13.26 10.38 -14.87
C LEU A 88 -14.13 11.26 -13.96
N GLY A 89 -13.62 12.41 -13.54
CA GLY A 89 -14.27 13.36 -12.63
C GLY A 89 -13.99 13.04 -11.16
N ALA A 90 -13.82 14.09 -10.34
CA ALA A 90 -13.48 13.98 -8.92
C ALA A 90 -14.43 13.07 -8.12
N ASP A 91 -15.72 13.05 -8.46
CA ASP A 91 -16.74 12.28 -7.74
C ASP A 91 -16.77 10.79 -8.10
N TYR A 92 -16.00 10.34 -9.09
CA TYR A 92 -15.99 8.93 -9.51
C TYR A 92 -15.60 7.98 -8.37
N VAL A 93 -14.74 8.44 -7.44
CA VAL A 93 -14.32 7.69 -6.24
C VAL A 93 -15.49 7.32 -5.33
N ARG A 94 -16.60 8.09 -5.33
CA ARG A 94 -17.76 7.81 -4.47
C ARG A 94 -18.41 6.45 -4.75
N ARG A 95 -18.21 5.89 -5.96
CA ARG A 95 -18.74 4.57 -6.35
C ARG A 95 -18.15 3.42 -5.52
N ILE A 96 -16.97 3.61 -4.94
CA ILE A 96 -16.24 2.59 -4.18
C ILE A 96 -16.19 2.86 -2.66
N VAL A 97 -16.73 3.98 -2.19
CA VAL A 97 -16.88 4.29 -0.76
C VAL A 97 -18.08 3.51 -0.20
N ARG A 98 -17.93 2.92 0.99
CA ARG A 98 -18.96 2.13 1.68
C ARG A 98 -19.07 2.54 3.14
#